data_AF-A0A1L7GWN6-F1
#
_entry.id   AF-A0A1L7GWN6-F1
#
_cell.length_a   1.000
_cell.length_b   1.000
_cell.length_c   1.000
_cell.angle_alpha   90.00
_cell.angle_beta   90.00
_cell.angle_gamma   90.00
#
_symmetry.space_group_name_H-M   'P 1'
#
loop_
_entity.id
_entity.type
_entity.pdbx_description
1 polymer ?
#
loop_
_entity_poly.entity_id
_entity_poly.type
_entity_poly.pdbx_seq_one_letter_code
_entity_poly.pdbx_strand_id
1 'polypeptide(L)'
;MWNQLKAQVHATDWQDLLPTICIQLITWSYAPFAYVVGVDGTHFTSHFGPLFLYELCIGAAITLAINHHFASQLSLVPLALSVIFAGIGFLKSPILLTLLILLPAYLVLIQLPNIDLHGGLRLVTLGILITLTIPVACAFTSTHFMSWVIVRYFVPLACSIWFFYGPFFITNVKHLVPFESVTGLLYAAAILSHPLSVATIFALIISLGAWFMVILPTTREKYWNFVYANLAQLVTIVLIYWT
;
A
#
# COMPACT_ATOMS: atom_id res chain seq x y z
N MET A 1 -15.74 -16.49 18.59
CA MET A 1 -14.42 -16.60 17.94
C MET A 1 -14.38 -17.66 16.84
N TRP A 2 -14.39 -18.97 17.13
CA TRP A 2 -14.22 -20.00 16.09
C TRP A 2 -15.30 -19.99 14.98
N ASN A 3 -16.57 -19.81 15.35
CA ASN A 3 -17.66 -19.74 14.36
C ASN A 3 -17.61 -18.46 13.51
N GLN A 4 -17.08 -17.35 14.06
CA GLN A 4 -16.88 -16.09 13.33
C GLN A 4 -15.71 -16.22 12.33
N LEU A 5 -14.63 -16.86 12.74
CA LEU A 5 -13.49 -17.19 11.86
C LEU A 5 -13.91 -18.08 10.69
N LYS A 6 -14.69 -19.15 10.95
CA LYS A 6 -15.22 -20.02 9.89
C LYS A 6 -16.11 -19.25 8.91
N ALA A 7 -16.98 -18.38 9.41
CA ALA A 7 -17.82 -17.53 8.58
C ALA A 7 -16.98 -16.56 7.70
N GLN A 8 -15.94 -15.95 8.27
CA GLN A 8 -15.04 -15.06 7.52
C GLN A 8 -14.25 -15.82 6.44
N VAL A 9 -13.78 -17.03 6.74
CA VAL A 9 -13.08 -17.88 5.76
C VAL A 9 -13.97 -18.27 4.59
N HIS A 10 -15.25 -18.56 4.83
CA HIS A 10 -16.21 -18.88 3.76
C HIS A 10 -16.68 -17.66 2.98
N ALA A 11 -16.72 -16.49 3.60
CA ALA A 11 -17.10 -15.24 2.95
C ALA A 11 -15.95 -14.56 2.17
N THR A 12 -14.70 -15.01 2.36
CA THR A 12 -13.54 -14.43 1.68
C THR A 12 -13.43 -15.01 0.28
N ASP A 13 -13.38 -14.14 -0.73
CA ASP A 13 -13.06 -14.56 -2.09
C ASP A 13 -11.55 -14.81 -2.23
N TRP A 14 -11.18 -16.07 -2.10
CA TRP A 14 -9.79 -16.50 -2.16
C TRP A 14 -9.16 -16.33 -3.55
N GLN A 15 -9.99 -16.25 -4.60
CA GLN A 15 -9.52 -16.06 -5.97
C GLN A 15 -8.98 -14.63 -6.17
N ASP A 16 -9.55 -13.64 -5.49
CA ASP A 16 -9.13 -12.24 -5.54
C ASP A 16 -7.97 -11.93 -4.56
N LEU A 17 -7.84 -12.70 -3.49
CA LEU A 17 -6.87 -12.45 -2.43
C LEU A 17 -5.42 -12.64 -2.90
N LEU A 18 -5.11 -13.78 -3.53
CA LEU A 18 -3.77 -14.07 -4.04
C LEU A 18 -3.27 -13.04 -5.06
N PRO A 19 -4.00 -12.70 -6.14
CA PRO A 19 -3.54 -11.71 -7.09
C PRO A 19 -3.38 -10.34 -6.44
N THR A 20 -4.26 -9.94 -5.52
CA THR A 20 -4.11 -8.66 -4.80
C THR A 20 -2.81 -8.59 -4.01
N ILE A 21 -2.48 -9.65 -3.27
CA ILE A 21 -1.24 -9.71 -2.48
C ILE A 21 -0.01 -9.62 -3.39
N CYS A 22 -0.01 -10.35 -4.51
CA CYS A 22 1.08 -10.28 -5.48
C CYS A 22 1.22 -8.90 -6.11
N ILE A 23 0.10 -8.26 -6.47
CA ILE A 23 0.08 -6.91 -7.03
C ILE A 23 0.63 -5.90 -6.00
N GLN A 24 0.23 -6.00 -4.74
CA GLN A 24 0.71 -5.14 -3.65
C GLN A 24 2.22 -5.30 -3.43
N LEU A 25 2.69 -6.55 -3.36
CA LEU A 25 4.12 -6.88 -3.27
C LEU A 25 4.92 -6.17 -4.37
N ILE A 26 4.48 -6.29 -5.61
CA ILE A 26 5.18 -5.66 -6.73
C ILE A 26 5.08 -4.13 -6.63
N THR A 27 3.91 -3.60 -6.28
CA THR A 27 3.67 -2.15 -6.23
C THR A 27 4.56 -1.45 -5.20
N TRP A 28 4.65 -1.98 -3.98
CA TRP A 28 5.43 -1.32 -2.92
C TRP A 28 6.93 -1.61 -3.03
N SER A 29 7.33 -2.74 -3.63
CA SER A 29 8.72 -3.06 -3.92
C SER A 29 9.29 -2.41 -5.20
N TYR A 30 8.47 -2.09 -6.21
CA TYR A 30 9.01 -1.61 -7.50
C TYR A 30 9.77 -0.28 -7.38
N ALA A 31 9.17 0.71 -6.72
CA ALA A 31 9.78 2.03 -6.54
C ALA A 31 11.16 1.99 -5.84
N PRO A 32 11.33 1.31 -4.68
CA PRO A 32 12.65 1.23 -4.05
C PRO A 32 13.67 0.44 -4.89
N PHE A 33 13.27 -0.59 -5.63
CA PHE A 33 14.20 -1.27 -6.54
C PHE A 33 14.63 -0.41 -7.71
N ALA A 34 13.70 0.35 -8.32
CA ALA A 34 14.01 1.31 -9.38
C ALA A 34 15.01 2.37 -8.90
N TYR A 35 14.86 2.85 -7.66
CA TYR A 35 15.84 3.75 -7.05
C TYR A 35 17.20 3.09 -6.86
N VAL A 36 17.23 1.90 -6.24
CA VAL A 36 18.46 1.19 -5.90
C VAL A 36 19.27 0.86 -7.15
N VAL A 37 18.66 0.36 -8.22
CA VAL A 37 19.39 0.02 -9.46
C VAL A 37 20.12 1.23 -10.07
N GLY A 38 19.64 2.44 -9.82
CA GLY A 38 20.29 3.68 -10.27
C GLY A 38 21.45 4.17 -9.39
N VAL A 39 21.78 3.49 -8.28
CA VAL A 39 22.84 3.89 -7.35
C VAL A 39 24.04 2.95 -7.47
N ASP A 40 25.23 3.51 -7.70
CA ASP A 40 26.48 2.73 -7.73
C ASP A 40 26.83 2.15 -6.34
N GLY A 41 27.25 0.88 -6.31
CA GLY A 41 27.71 0.21 -5.08
C GLY A 41 26.63 -0.52 -4.27
N THR A 42 25.49 -0.84 -4.89
CA THR A 42 24.40 -1.55 -4.23
C THR A 42 24.66 -3.04 -4.04
N HIS A 43 24.29 -3.56 -2.87
CA HIS A 43 24.41 -4.98 -2.56
C HIS A 43 23.04 -5.54 -2.17
N PHE A 44 22.60 -6.58 -2.88
CA PHE A 44 21.42 -7.33 -2.50
C PHE A 44 21.78 -8.33 -1.40
N THR A 45 21.20 -8.16 -0.22
CA THR A 45 21.51 -8.98 0.96
C THR A 45 20.44 -10.04 1.23
N SER A 46 20.74 -11.02 2.09
CA SER A 46 19.78 -12.07 2.49
C SER A 46 18.58 -11.54 3.29
N HIS A 47 18.59 -10.27 3.71
CA HIS A 47 17.50 -9.63 4.45
C HIS A 47 16.23 -9.38 3.59
N PHE A 48 16.32 -9.49 2.27
CA PHE A 48 15.16 -9.34 1.37
C PHE A 48 14.13 -10.45 1.51
N GLY A 49 14.54 -11.68 1.81
CA GLY A 49 13.60 -12.81 1.98
C GLY A 49 12.57 -12.55 3.09
N PRO A 50 13.01 -12.25 4.33
CA PRO A 50 12.11 -11.86 5.41
C PRO A 50 11.28 -10.61 5.11
N LEU A 51 11.83 -9.63 4.39
CA LEU A 51 11.10 -8.41 4.02
C LEU A 51 9.94 -8.69 3.05
N PHE A 52 10.15 -9.54 2.04
CA PHE A 52 9.06 -9.94 1.13
C PHE A 52 8.00 -10.78 1.83
N LEU A 53 8.39 -11.68 2.73
CA LEU A 53 7.43 -12.43 3.55
C LEU A 53 6.61 -11.51 4.46
N TYR A 54 7.26 -10.49 5.05
CA TYR A 54 6.59 -9.43 5.78
C TYR A 54 5.57 -8.70 4.88
N GLU A 55 5.96 -8.32 3.67
CA GLU A 55 5.12 -7.59 2.73
C GLU A 55 3.90 -8.40 2.27
N LEU A 56 4.08 -9.69 1.95
CA LEU A 56 2.99 -10.61 1.66
C LEU A 56 1.99 -10.70 2.82
N CYS A 57 2.49 -10.75 4.06
CA CYS A 57 1.65 -10.76 5.25
C CYS A 57 0.88 -9.44 5.42
N ILE A 58 1.52 -8.30 5.23
CA ILE A 58 0.86 -6.99 5.30
C ILE A 58 -0.20 -6.86 4.20
N GLY A 59 0.10 -7.28 2.97
CA GLY A 59 -0.86 -7.26 1.87
C GLY A 59 -2.07 -8.14 2.14
N ALA A 60 -1.83 -9.35 2.68
CA ALA A 60 -2.91 -10.24 3.11
C ALA A 60 -3.77 -9.59 4.22
N ALA A 61 -3.13 -8.97 5.20
CA ALA A 61 -3.83 -8.31 6.31
C ALA A 61 -4.69 -7.13 5.83
N ILE A 62 -4.17 -6.27 4.95
CA ILE A 62 -4.91 -5.12 4.40
C ILE A 62 -6.10 -5.61 3.57
N THR A 63 -5.89 -6.58 2.69
CA THR A 63 -6.94 -7.14 1.83
C THR A 63 -8.05 -7.76 2.67
N LEU A 64 -7.71 -8.56 3.68
CA LEU A 64 -8.68 -9.15 4.61
C LEU A 64 -9.37 -8.11 5.48
N ALA A 65 -8.67 -7.07 5.91
CA ALA A 65 -9.26 -5.98 6.67
C ALA A 65 -10.29 -5.24 5.82
N ILE A 66 -9.96 -4.86 4.59
CA ILE A 66 -10.87 -4.15 3.68
C ILE A 66 -12.11 -5.00 3.34
N ASN A 67 -11.91 -6.27 2.96
CA ASN A 67 -13.01 -7.18 2.60
C ASN A 67 -14.03 -7.37 3.73
N HIS A 68 -13.58 -7.29 4.98
CA HIS A 68 -14.43 -7.42 6.17
C HIS A 68 -14.64 -6.08 6.90
N HIS A 69 -14.56 -4.95 6.20
CA HIS A 69 -14.84 -3.60 6.73
C HIS A 69 -14.09 -3.27 8.04
N PHE A 70 -12.84 -3.69 8.12
CA PHE A 70 -11.92 -3.54 9.25
C PHE A 70 -12.37 -4.22 10.55
N ALA A 71 -13.24 -5.23 10.48
CA ALA A 71 -13.64 -6.10 11.59
C ALA A 71 -13.11 -7.54 11.43
N SER A 72 -11.99 -7.72 10.73
CA SER A 72 -11.46 -9.03 10.35
C SER A 72 -10.58 -9.66 11.42
N GLN A 73 -11.11 -10.64 12.16
CA GLN A 73 -10.29 -11.46 13.06
C GLN A 73 -9.27 -12.30 12.28
N LEU A 74 -9.60 -12.67 11.03
CA LEU A 74 -8.71 -13.41 10.15
C LEU A 74 -7.44 -12.62 9.79
N SER A 75 -7.51 -11.29 9.73
CA SER A 75 -6.36 -10.43 9.43
C SER A 75 -5.30 -10.40 10.54
N LEU A 76 -5.65 -10.80 11.77
CA LEU A 76 -4.70 -10.81 12.90
C LEU A 76 -3.61 -11.88 12.72
N VAL A 77 -3.91 -12.97 12.02
CA VAL A 77 -2.94 -14.05 11.74
C VAL A 77 -1.79 -13.55 10.87
N PRO A 78 -2.03 -12.97 9.67
CA PRO A 78 -0.94 -12.41 8.88
C PRO A 78 -0.27 -11.21 9.57
N LEU A 79 -0.99 -10.41 10.38
CA LEU A 79 -0.35 -9.35 11.17
C LEU A 79 0.66 -9.92 12.18
N ALA A 80 0.32 -10.98 12.92
CA ALA A 80 1.24 -11.63 13.84
C ALA A 80 2.46 -12.22 13.10
N LEU A 81 2.24 -12.87 11.94
CA LEU A 81 3.32 -13.40 11.11
C LEU A 81 4.24 -12.29 10.58
N SER A 82 3.69 -11.13 10.21
CA SER A 82 4.49 -9.98 9.78
C SER A 82 5.48 -9.54 10.87
N VAL A 83 5.05 -9.47 12.14
CA VAL A 83 5.93 -9.11 13.25
C VAL A 83 7.05 -10.14 13.44
N ILE A 84 6.74 -11.44 13.29
CA ILE A 84 7.74 -12.51 13.36
C ILE A 84 8.78 -12.35 12.24
N PHE A 85 8.36 -12.13 11.00
CA PHE A 85 9.27 -11.96 9.87
C PHE A 85 10.12 -10.68 9.99
N ALA A 86 9.53 -9.59 10.47
CA ALA A 86 10.29 -8.37 10.79
C ALA A 86 11.36 -8.64 11.85
N GLY A 87 11.03 -9.39 12.91
CA GLY A 87 11.98 -9.84 13.93
C GLY A 87 13.12 -10.69 13.36
N ILE A 88 12.80 -11.71 12.56
CA ILE A 88 13.80 -12.60 11.93
C ILE A 88 14.75 -11.79 11.03
N GLY A 89 14.21 -10.87 10.22
CA GLY A 89 14.99 -10.11 9.25
C GLY A 89 15.82 -8.98 9.86
N PHE A 90 15.31 -8.30 10.90
CA PHE A 90 15.79 -6.98 11.28
C PHE A 90 16.12 -6.83 12.77
N LEU A 91 16.26 -7.92 13.53
CA LEU A 91 16.59 -7.87 14.97
C LEU A 91 17.85 -7.05 15.30
N LYS A 92 18.85 -7.09 14.40
CA LYS A 92 20.12 -6.37 14.56
C LYS A 92 20.03 -4.88 14.20
N SER A 93 18.90 -4.44 13.64
CA SER A 93 18.65 -3.08 13.16
C SER A 93 17.42 -2.51 13.89
N PRO A 94 17.56 -2.06 15.15
CA PRO A 94 16.42 -1.72 16.01
C PRO A 94 15.53 -0.61 15.46
N ILE A 95 16.12 0.34 14.71
CA ILE A 95 15.39 1.43 14.05
C ILE A 95 14.46 0.87 12.95
N LEU A 96 14.98 0.02 12.05
CA LEU A 96 14.17 -0.62 11.01
C LEU A 96 13.12 -1.55 11.58
N LEU A 97 13.48 -2.32 12.61
CA LEU A 97 12.53 -3.20 13.29
C LEU A 97 11.36 -2.41 13.89
N THR A 98 11.65 -1.32 14.59
CA THR A 98 10.62 -0.46 15.19
C THR A 98 9.69 0.12 14.11
N LEU A 99 10.29 0.56 12.99
CA LEU A 99 9.55 1.10 11.85
C LEU A 99 8.63 0.03 11.24
N LEU A 100 9.15 -1.17 10.97
CA LEU A 100 8.39 -2.30 10.43
C LEU A 100 7.30 -2.82 11.38
N ILE A 101 7.45 -2.68 12.70
CA ILE A 101 6.41 -3.03 13.68
C ILE A 101 5.29 -1.98 13.74
N LEU A 102 5.59 -0.72 13.41
CA LEU A 102 4.62 0.38 13.49
C LEU A 102 3.42 0.16 12.54
N LEU A 103 3.67 -0.35 11.34
CA LEU A 103 2.61 -0.64 10.36
C LEU A 103 1.62 -1.74 10.82
N PRO A 104 2.05 -2.96 11.24
CA PRO A 104 1.13 -3.96 11.74
C PRO A 104 0.47 -3.53 13.05
N ALA A 105 1.16 -2.80 13.93
CA ALA A 105 0.55 -2.22 15.13
C ALA A 105 -0.60 -1.26 14.77
N TYR A 106 -0.37 -0.36 13.81
CA TYR A 106 -1.40 0.52 13.29
C TYR A 106 -2.58 -0.23 12.67
N LEU A 107 -2.31 -1.27 11.87
CA LEU A 107 -3.35 -2.11 11.27
C LEU A 107 -4.19 -2.87 12.30
N VAL A 108 -3.63 -3.21 13.47
CA VAL A 108 -4.41 -3.73 14.61
C VAL A 108 -5.27 -2.63 15.23
N LEU A 109 -4.70 -1.44 15.47
CA LEU A 109 -5.40 -0.32 16.11
C LEU A 109 -6.65 0.09 15.32
N ILE A 110 -6.58 0.20 14.00
CA ILE A 110 -7.73 0.59 13.17
C ILE A 110 -8.85 -0.45 13.12
N GLN A 111 -8.61 -1.67 13.62
CA GLN A 111 -9.62 -2.72 13.73
C GLN A 111 -10.28 -2.77 15.11
N LEU A 112 -9.78 -2.00 16.08
CA LEU A 112 -10.37 -1.93 17.41
C LEU A 112 -11.65 -1.06 17.38
N PRO A 113 -12.76 -1.53 17.96
CA PRO A 113 -14.04 -0.81 17.94
C PRO A 113 -14.00 0.52 18.69
N ASN A 114 -13.03 0.72 19.59
CA ASN A 114 -12.91 1.92 20.43
C ASN A 114 -12.12 3.06 19.74
N ILE A 115 -11.53 2.82 18.57
CA ILE A 115 -10.70 3.80 17.86
C ILE A 115 -11.48 4.32 16.66
N ASP A 116 -12.17 5.44 16.87
CA ASP A 116 -12.93 6.13 15.81
C ASP A 116 -12.04 7.14 15.08
N LEU A 117 -11.12 6.62 14.26
CA LEU A 117 -10.38 7.43 13.31
C LEU A 117 -11.26 7.63 12.07
N HIS A 118 -11.53 8.89 11.70
CA HIS A 118 -12.23 9.19 10.44
C HIS A 118 -11.54 8.51 9.25
N GLY A 119 -12.33 7.92 8.34
CA GLY A 119 -11.83 7.10 7.21
C GLY A 119 -10.69 7.72 6.40
N GLY A 120 -10.76 9.02 6.12
CA GLY A 120 -9.69 9.74 5.42
C GLY A 120 -8.37 9.80 6.21
N LEU A 121 -8.43 10.05 7.53
CA LEU A 121 -7.24 10.07 8.38
C LEU A 121 -6.64 8.67 8.55
N ARG A 122 -7.49 7.63 8.56
CA ARG A 122 -7.05 6.24 8.55
C ARG A 122 -6.22 5.92 7.30
N LEU A 123 -6.68 6.37 6.15
CA LEU A 123 -6.02 6.15 4.88
C LEU A 123 -4.73 6.98 4.74
N VAL A 124 -4.76 8.25 5.15
CA VAL A 124 -3.56 9.11 5.10
C VAL A 124 -2.43 8.51 5.92
N THR A 125 -2.73 8.11 7.16
CA THR A 125 -1.75 7.46 8.05
C THR A 125 -1.26 6.13 7.48
N LEU A 126 -2.15 5.34 6.86
CA LEU A 126 -1.75 4.09 6.20
C LEU A 126 -0.76 4.33 5.05
N GLY A 127 -1.03 5.30 4.17
CA GLY A 127 -0.13 5.60 3.05
C GLY A 127 1.24 6.09 3.53
N ILE A 128 1.28 6.95 4.56
CA ILE A 128 2.54 7.38 5.17
C ILE A 128 3.30 6.18 5.74
N LEU A 129 2.64 5.33 6.52
CA LEU A 129 3.28 4.18 7.14
C LEU A 129 3.79 3.19 6.09
N ILE A 130 2.99 2.78 5.11
CA ILE A 130 3.43 1.86 4.05
C ILE A 130 4.67 2.41 3.35
N THR A 131 4.66 3.69 2.96
CA THR A 131 5.79 4.32 2.27
C THR A 131 7.04 4.43 3.14
N LEU A 132 6.88 4.68 4.44
CA LEU A 132 8.00 4.80 5.37
C LEU A 132 8.49 3.47 5.91
N THR A 133 7.73 2.38 5.83
CA THR A 133 8.16 1.07 6.31
C THR A 133 8.77 0.24 5.20
N ILE A 134 7.98 -0.13 4.18
CA ILE A 134 8.38 -1.13 3.19
C ILE A 134 9.42 -0.57 2.21
N PRO A 135 9.16 0.52 1.45
CA PRO A 135 10.14 1.09 0.52
C PRO A 135 11.42 1.57 1.18
N VAL A 136 11.31 2.21 2.34
CA VAL A 136 12.46 2.69 3.13
C VAL A 136 13.30 1.52 3.63
N ALA A 137 12.68 0.46 4.15
CA ALA A 137 13.42 -0.75 4.55
C ALA A 137 14.13 -1.37 3.34
N CYS A 138 13.43 -1.49 2.20
CA CYS A 138 13.98 -2.03 0.95
C CYS A 138 15.19 -1.22 0.45
N ALA A 139 15.08 0.11 0.42
CA ALA A 139 16.17 0.98 0.01
C ALA A 139 17.35 0.88 0.98
N PHE A 140 17.09 0.97 2.29
CA PHE A 140 18.13 0.90 3.31
C PHE A 140 18.89 -0.42 3.28
N THR A 141 18.21 -1.55 3.07
CA THR A 141 18.88 -2.86 2.98
C THR A 141 19.86 -2.97 1.83
N SER A 142 19.67 -2.18 0.77
CA SER A 142 20.56 -2.15 -0.39
C SER A 142 21.64 -1.08 -0.29
N THR A 143 21.30 0.13 0.14
CA THR A 143 22.19 1.29 0.10
C THR A 143 22.91 1.57 1.42
N HIS A 144 22.43 0.99 2.54
CA HIS A 144 22.93 1.20 3.90
C HIS A 144 22.94 2.68 4.34
N PHE A 145 22.20 3.54 3.64
CA PHE A 145 22.10 4.97 3.89
C PHE A 145 20.68 5.45 3.61
N MET A 146 20.20 6.37 4.45
CA MET A 146 18.89 6.99 4.31
C MET A 146 19.04 8.51 4.20
N SER A 147 18.44 9.10 3.17
CA SER A 147 18.36 10.55 3.00
C SER A 147 16.93 10.99 2.70
N TRP A 148 16.70 12.29 2.86
CA TRP A 148 15.42 12.90 2.51
C TRP A 148 15.10 12.85 1.01
N VAL A 149 16.13 12.66 0.17
CA VAL A 149 15.96 12.43 -1.28
C VAL A 149 15.28 11.09 -1.54
N ILE A 150 15.66 10.04 -0.81
CA ILE A 150 15.04 8.69 -0.94
C ILE A 150 13.57 8.75 -0.52
N VAL A 151 13.27 9.40 0.62
CA VAL A 151 11.89 9.50 1.09
C VAL A 151 11.03 10.32 0.12
N ARG A 152 11.57 11.40 -0.44
CA ARG A 152 10.90 12.19 -1.48
C ARG A 152 10.65 11.38 -2.75
N TYR A 153 11.58 10.50 -3.12
CA TYR A 153 11.44 9.63 -4.28
C TYR A 153 10.19 8.74 -4.17
N PHE A 154 9.79 8.32 -2.96
CA PHE A 154 8.60 7.48 -2.74
C PHE A 154 7.28 8.24 -2.57
N VAL A 155 7.25 9.58 -2.67
CA VAL A 155 6.02 10.37 -2.54
C VAL A 155 4.91 9.93 -3.51
N PRO A 156 5.18 9.63 -4.79
CA PRO A 156 4.16 9.09 -5.69
C PRO A 156 3.49 7.82 -5.18
N LEU A 157 4.21 6.98 -4.43
CA LEU A 157 3.64 5.77 -3.84
C LEU A 157 2.64 6.09 -2.71
N ALA A 158 2.97 7.04 -1.83
CA ALA A 158 2.04 7.48 -0.79
C ALA A 158 0.77 8.08 -1.41
N CYS A 159 0.94 8.95 -2.41
CA CYS A 159 -0.19 9.57 -3.11
C CYS A 159 -1.05 8.54 -3.86
N SER A 160 -0.43 7.51 -4.47
CA SER A 160 -1.19 6.45 -5.14
C SER A 160 -2.03 5.65 -4.17
N ILE A 161 -1.52 5.35 -2.96
CA ILE A 161 -2.31 4.68 -1.91
C ILE A 161 -3.50 5.55 -1.53
N TRP A 162 -3.30 6.84 -1.27
CA TRP A 162 -4.40 7.74 -0.87
C TRP A 162 -5.47 7.89 -1.96
N PHE A 163 -5.07 7.87 -3.23
CA PHE A 163 -5.96 7.96 -4.37
C PHE A 163 -6.71 6.63 -4.57
N PHE A 164 -6.01 5.55 -4.91
CA PHE A 164 -6.66 4.29 -5.29
C PHE A 164 -7.44 3.62 -4.15
N TYR A 165 -7.05 3.84 -2.89
CA TYR A 165 -7.73 3.20 -1.75
C TYR A 165 -8.84 4.06 -1.14
N GLY A 166 -8.99 5.33 -1.56
CA GLY A 166 -10.00 6.28 -1.06
C GLY A 166 -11.40 5.67 -0.88
N PRO A 167 -11.96 5.00 -1.90
CA PRO A 167 -13.31 4.42 -1.86
C PRO A 167 -13.53 3.35 -0.80
N PHE A 168 -12.47 2.66 -0.36
CA PHE A 168 -12.57 1.56 0.61
C PHE A 168 -12.50 2.05 2.06
N PHE A 169 -12.05 3.28 2.28
CA PHE A 169 -11.96 3.90 3.61
C PHE A 169 -13.06 4.94 3.84
N ILE A 170 -13.59 5.56 2.79
CA ILE A 170 -14.60 6.63 2.87
C ILE A 170 -15.87 6.17 2.17
N THR A 171 -16.84 5.70 2.96
CA THR A 171 -18.13 5.20 2.44
C THR A 171 -19.11 6.31 2.09
N ASN A 172 -19.01 7.48 2.75
CA ASN A 172 -19.90 8.60 2.51
C ASN A 172 -19.46 9.39 1.27
N VAL A 173 -20.29 9.37 0.22
CA VAL A 173 -20.04 10.04 -1.07
C VAL A 173 -19.74 11.53 -0.92
N LYS A 174 -20.41 12.22 0.01
CA LYS A 174 -20.19 13.66 0.26
C LYS A 174 -18.76 13.98 0.69
N HIS A 175 -18.09 13.04 1.36
CA HIS A 175 -16.70 13.16 1.79
C HIS A 175 -15.73 12.50 0.81
N LEU A 176 -16.15 11.44 0.12
CA LEU A 176 -15.33 10.73 -0.85
C LEU A 176 -14.95 11.61 -2.05
N VAL A 177 -15.93 12.25 -2.70
CA VAL A 177 -15.67 13.07 -3.91
C VAL A 177 -14.63 14.18 -3.68
N PRO A 178 -14.72 15.03 -2.64
CA PRO A 178 -13.71 16.04 -2.39
C PRO A 178 -12.37 15.41 -1.98
N PHE A 179 -12.36 14.34 -1.18
CA PHE A 179 -11.14 13.63 -0.81
C PHE A 179 -10.42 13.08 -2.03
N GLU A 180 -11.13 12.35 -2.89
CA GLU A 180 -10.62 11.75 -4.12
C GLU A 180 -10.09 12.80 -5.11
N SER A 181 -10.75 13.97 -5.18
CA SER A 181 -10.30 15.08 -6.01
C SER A 181 -8.98 15.66 -5.50
N VAL A 182 -8.84 15.82 -4.19
CA VAL A 182 -7.59 16.31 -3.57
C VAL A 182 -6.47 15.29 -3.74
N THR A 183 -6.71 14.00 -3.43
CA THR A 183 -5.70 12.96 -3.57
C THR A 183 -5.33 12.70 -5.04
N GLY A 184 -6.29 12.80 -5.96
CA GLY A 184 -6.04 12.74 -7.41
C GLY A 184 -5.16 13.87 -7.92
N LEU A 185 -5.41 15.12 -7.49
CA LEU A 185 -4.56 16.26 -7.81
C LEU A 185 -3.15 16.11 -7.22
N LEU A 186 -3.04 15.65 -5.96
CA LEU A 186 -1.76 15.36 -5.33
C LEU A 186 -1.01 14.26 -6.09
N TYR A 187 -1.69 13.20 -6.53
CA TYR A 187 -1.08 12.12 -7.28
C TYR A 187 -0.62 12.59 -8.66
N ALA A 188 -1.42 13.38 -9.37
CA ALA A 188 -1.02 13.98 -10.64
C ALA A 188 0.21 14.89 -10.49
N ALA A 189 0.25 15.72 -9.43
CA ALA A 189 1.42 16.54 -9.11
C ALA A 189 2.66 15.67 -8.78
N ALA A 190 2.47 14.55 -8.08
CA ALA A 190 3.54 13.60 -7.79
C ALA A 190 4.06 12.91 -9.06
N ILE A 191 3.19 12.55 -10.01
CA ILE A 191 3.61 12.02 -11.32
C ILE A 191 4.43 13.07 -12.08
N LEU A 192 3.96 14.31 -12.13
CA LEU A 192 4.63 15.43 -12.81
C LEU A 192 5.94 15.88 -12.12
N SER A 193 6.23 15.38 -10.92
CA SER A 193 7.53 15.59 -10.27
C SER A 193 8.65 14.72 -10.86
N HIS A 194 8.29 13.70 -11.66
CA HIS A 194 9.22 12.89 -12.43
C HIS A 194 9.40 13.45 -13.86
N PRO A 195 10.51 13.13 -14.55
CA PRO A 195 10.74 13.58 -15.91
C PRO A 195 9.58 13.19 -16.84
N LEU A 196 9.08 14.17 -17.61
CA LEU A 196 7.99 13.96 -18.56
C LEU A 196 8.43 12.98 -19.67
N SER A 197 7.91 11.76 -19.60
CA SER A 197 8.07 10.70 -20.59
C SER A 197 6.70 10.21 -21.08
N VAL A 198 6.70 9.48 -22.20
CA VAL A 198 5.48 8.82 -22.70
C VAL A 198 4.83 7.94 -21.60
N ALA A 199 5.64 7.27 -20.78
CA ALA A 199 5.15 6.46 -19.67
C ALA A 199 4.42 7.29 -18.60
N THR A 200 4.99 8.43 -18.17
CA THR A 200 4.32 9.33 -17.21
C THR A 200 3.01 9.92 -17.74
N ILE A 201 2.91 10.17 -19.06
CA ILE A 201 1.66 10.60 -19.70
C ILE A 201 0.60 9.50 -19.62
N PHE A 202 0.95 8.26 -19.93
CA PHE A 202 0.02 7.12 -19.76
C PHE A 202 -0.40 6.94 -18.30
N ALA A 203 0.51 7.12 -17.34
CA ALA A 203 0.18 7.06 -15.91
C ALA A 203 -0.87 8.12 -15.52
N LEU A 204 -0.74 9.35 -16.04
CA LEU A 204 -1.74 10.41 -15.85
C LEU A 204 -3.09 10.04 -16.46
N ILE A 205 -3.11 9.53 -17.70
CA ILE A 205 -4.36 9.13 -18.39
C ILE A 205 -5.09 8.03 -17.59
N ILE A 206 -4.37 7.00 -17.13
CA ILE A 206 -4.95 5.92 -16.33
C ILE A 206 -5.49 6.46 -15.01
N SER A 207 -4.74 7.33 -14.33
CA SER A 207 -5.16 7.95 -13.06
C SER A 207 -6.43 8.78 -13.25
N LEU A 208 -6.52 9.52 -14.36
CA LEU A 208 -7.68 10.35 -14.69
C LEU A 208 -8.91 9.49 -15.04
N GLY A 209 -8.70 8.35 -15.72
CA GLY A 209 -9.74 7.35 -15.95
C GLY A 209 -10.25 6.73 -14.65
N ALA A 210 -9.36 6.35 -13.74
CA ALA A 210 -9.71 5.84 -12.41
C ALA A 210 -10.50 6.87 -11.60
N TRP A 211 -10.10 8.15 -11.68
CA TRP A 211 -10.79 9.25 -11.00
C TRP A 211 -12.27 9.34 -11.41
N PHE A 212 -12.54 9.29 -12.72
CA PHE A 212 -13.91 9.26 -13.24
C PHE A 212 -14.68 8.01 -12.79
N MET A 213 -14.04 6.83 -12.81
CA MET A 213 -14.68 5.59 -12.37
C MET A 213 -15.11 5.64 -10.90
N VAL A 214 -14.32 6.29 -10.04
CA VAL A 214 -14.58 6.40 -8.60
C VAL A 214 -15.67 7.44 -8.29
N ILE A 215 -15.64 8.60 -8.96
CA ILE A 215 -16.62 9.68 -8.70
C ILE A 215 -18.01 9.28 -9.19
N LEU A 216 -18.12 8.57 -10.31
CA LEU A 216 -19.39 8.14 -10.88
C LEU A 216 -19.95 6.94 -10.08
N PRO A 217 -21.09 7.08 -9.38
CA PRO A 217 -21.60 6.01 -8.50
C PRO A 217 -21.89 4.70 -9.24
N THR A 218 -22.42 4.82 -10.47
CA THR A 218 -22.80 3.68 -11.32
C THR A 218 -21.61 2.82 -11.74
N THR A 219 -20.43 3.43 -11.95
CA THR A 219 -19.22 2.69 -12.30
C THR A 219 -18.52 2.16 -11.06
N ARG A 220 -18.48 2.94 -9.97
CA ARG A 220 -17.85 2.56 -8.71
C ARG A 220 -18.45 1.27 -8.16
N GLU A 221 -19.76 1.22 -7.99
CA GLU A 221 -20.43 0.07 -7.35
C GLU A 221 -20.40 -1.19 -8.19
N LYS A 222 -20.29 -1.05 -9.52
CA LYS A 222 -20.36 -2.17 -10.46
C LYS A 222 -19.00 -2.70 -10.89
N TYR A 223 -17.99 -1.84 -10.99
CA TYR A 223 -16.71 -2.19 -11.62
C TYR A 223 -15.50 -1.89 -10.72
N TRP A 224 -15.62 -1.06 -9.69
CA TRP A 224 -14.49 -0.70 -8.85
C TRP A 224 -14.37 -1.65 -7.65
N ASN A 225 -13.61 -2.73 -7.83
CA ASN A 225 -13.22 -3.64 -6.75
C ASN A 225 -11.77 -3.39 -6.31
N PHE A 226 -11.38 -3.99 -5.19
CA PHE A 226 -10.05 -3.79 -4.62
C PHE A 226 -8.93 -4.33 -5.53
N VAL A 227 -9.17 -5.44 -6.25
CA VAL A 227 -8.20 -6.01 -7.20
C VAL A 227 -7.88 -5.02 -8.33
N TYR A 228 -8.90 -4.42 -8.96
CA TYR A 228 -8.73 -3.46 -10.04
C TYR A 228 -8.08 -2.16 -9.56
N ALA A 229 -8.42 -1.70 -8.35
CA ALA A 229 -7.75 -0.55 -7.74
C ALA A 229 -6.25 -0.80 -7.56
N ASN A 230 -5.86 -1.97 -7.01
CA ASN A 230 -4.46 -2.34 -6.87
C ASN A 230 -3.78 -2.53 -8.23
N LEU A 231 -4.47 -3.11 -9.23
CA LEU A 231 -3.90 -3.28 -10.57
C LEU A 231 -3.62 -1.94 -11.24
N ALA A 232 -4.56 -0.99 -11.16
CA ALA A 232 -4.37 0.37 -11.69
C ALA A 232 -3.24 1.09 -10.94
N GLN A 233 -3.16 0.91 -9.62
CA GLN A 233 -2.04 1.41 -8.81
C GLN A 233 -0.70 0.84 -9.28
N LEU A 234 -0.60 -0.49 -9.46
CA LEU A 234 0.61 -1.15 -9.94
C LEU A 234 1.05 -0.59 -11.29
N VAL A 235 0.14 -0.56 -12.27
CA VAL A 235 0.47 -0.10 -13.63
C VAL A 235 0.95 1.34 -13.61
N THR A 236 0.29 2.22 -12.86
CA THR A 236 0.70 3.62 -12.77
C THR A 236 2.04 3.78 -12.05
N ILE A 237 2.29 3.05 -10.96
CA ILE A 237 3.59 3.06 -10.27
C ILE A 237 4.71 2.55 -11.17
N VAL A 238 4.50 1.44 -11.88
CA VAL A 238 5.48 0.93 -12.84
C VAL A 238 5.79 1.98 -13.89
N LEU A 239 4.78 2.60 -14.49
CA LEU A 239 4.96 3.64 -15.53
C LEU A 239 5.68 4.90 -15.01
N ILE A 240 5.48 5.29 -13.74
CA ILE A 240 6.15 6.46 -13.14
C ILE A 240 7.65 6.23 -13.00
N TYR A 241 8.04 5.03 -12.55
CA TYR A 241 9.44 4.68 -12.31
C TYR A 241 10.09 3.90 -13.46
N TRP A 242 9.40 3.79 -14.59
CA TRP A 242 9.94 3.20 -15.81
C TRP A 242 10.86 4.21 -16.50
N THR A 243 12.15 4.13 -16.19
CA THR A 243 13.20 5.00 -16.75
C THR A 243 14.35 4.18 -17.29
#